data_AF-A0A366IBF2-F1
#
_entry.id   AF-A0A366IBF2-F1
#
_cell.length_a   1.000
_cell.length_b   1.000
_cell.length_c   1.000
_cell.angle_alpha   90.00
_cell.angle_beta   90.00
_cell.angle_gamma   90.00
#
_symmetry.space_group_name_H-M   'P 1'
#
loop_
_entity.id
_entity.type
_entity.pdbx_description
1 polymer ?
#
loop_
_entity_poly.entity_id
_entity_poly.type
_entity_poly.pdbx_seq_one_letter_code
_entity_poly.pdbx_strand_id
1 'polypeptide(L)'
;MFHKIMFMLFKHYGIDVSSAPADGHDVYIMTVEQGLDIHFIGTQENYLNMVCVVSELEKETHHQILYDLLASNAFSPIHPVLVVGLEPQSNSVMLPTRQLLAELNSVEIFRLVEAFIDEVHALREWLRSAQSRSMRQYNDQKPHVVRPSSSSPLQPIFKQPLNT
;
A
#
# COMPACT_ATOMS: atom_id res chain seq x y z
N MET A 1 -12.20 12.77 23.32
CA MET A 1 -11.27 11.70 23.76
C MET A 1 -10.13 11.52 22.76
N PHE A 2 -10.44 11.44 21.47
CA PHE A 2 -9.46 11.39 20.36
C PHE A 2 -8.28 12.36 20.50
N HIS A 3 -8.51 13.68 20.58
CA HIS A 3 -7.40 14.66 20.68
C HIS A 3 -6.49 14.45 21.90
N LYS A 4 -7.03 13.97 23.04
CA LYS A 4 -6.21 13.65 24.22
C LYS A 4 -5.24 12.51 23.92
N ILE A 5 -5.72 11.49 23.21
CA ILE A 5 -4.92 10.34 22.79
C ILE A 5 -3.86 10.76 21.78
N MET A 6 -4.22 11.59 20.79
CA MET A 6 -3.27 12.13 19.82
C MET A 6 -2.17 12.96 20.49
N PHE A 7 -2.53 13.82 21.44
CA PHE A 7 -1.54 14.57 22.23
C PHE A 7 -0.59 13.66 23.02
N MET A 8 -1.09 12.59 23.63
CA MET A 8 -0.25 11.60 24.31
C MET A 8 0.71 10.90 23.35
N LEU A 9 0.24 10.53 22.15
CA LEU A 9 1.08 9.94 21.10
C LEU A 9 2.19 10.88 20.66
N PHE A 10 1.86 12.11 20.29
CA PHE A 10 2.86 13.07 19.82
C PHE A 10 3.91 13.38 20.88
N LYS A 11 3.49 13.54 22.14
CA LYS A 11 4.43 13.72 23.25
C LYS A 11 5.36 12.51 23.41
N HIS A 12 4.84 11.29 23.26
CA HIS A 12 5.65 10.08 23.38
C HIS A 12 6.69 9.97 22.27
N TYR A 13 6.32 10.28 21.03
CA TYR A 13 7.23 10.29 19.88
C TYR A 13 8.09 11.55 19.77
N GLY A 14 8.04 12.47 20.74
CA GLY A 14 8.82 13.71 20.74
C GLY A 14 8.42 14.70 19.64
N ILE A 15 7.21 14.56 19.10
CA ILE A 15 6.66 15.43 18.06
C ILE A 15 6.16 16.71 18.72
N ASP A 16 6.72 17.85 18.32
CA ASP A 16 6.30 19.16 18.82
C ASP A 16 4.93 19.54 18.24
N VAL A 17 3.95 19.60 19.15
CA VAL A 17 2.56 19.98 18.86
C VAL A 17 2.24 21.42 19.22
N SER A 18 3.23 22.21 19.64
CA SER A 18 3.04 23.61 20.05
C SER A 18 2.56 24.54 18.92
N SER A 19 2.78 24.13 17.67
CA SER A 19 2.35 24.85 16.45
C SER A 19 1.03 24.35 15.85
N ALA A 20 0.45 23.28 16.41
CA ALA A 20 -0.82 22.75 15.92
C ALA A 20 -1.97 23.74 16.23
N PRO A 21 -2.86 24.03 15.27
CA PRO A 21 -4.03 24.86 15.50
C PRO A 21 -4.84 24.38 16.71
N ALA A 22 -5.33 25.32 17.53
CA ALA A 22 -6.15 25.04 18.70
C ALA A 22 -7.52 24.42 18.34
N ASP A 23 -7.90 24.52 17.07
CA ASP A 23 -9.13 23.96 16.52
C ASP A 23 -8.86 22.50 16.13
N GLY A 24 -9.43 21.59 16.93
CA GLY A 24 -9.18 20.15 16.87
C GLY A 24 -9.34 19.58 15.46
N HIS A 25 -8.23 19.24 14.81
CA HIS A 25 -8.24 18.48 13.58
C HIS A 25 -8.81 17.08 13.84
N ASP A 26 -9.77 16.66 13.03
CA ASP A 26 -10.27 15.28 13.05
C ASP A 26 -9.32 14.30 12.34
N VAL A 27 -8.22 14.80 11.76
CA VAL A 27 -7.21 13.99 11.09
C VAL A 27 -5.82 14.47 11.50
N TYR A 28 -4.97 13.54 11.92
CA TYR A 28 -3.55 13.76 12.11
C TYR A 28 -2.74 12.79 11.25
N ILE A 29 -1.55 13.21 10.83
CA ILE A 29 -0.65 12.39 10.02
C ILE A 29 0.67 12.24 10.77
N MET A 30 1.15 11.00 10.92
CA MET A 30 2.49 10.69 11.40
C MET A 30 3.25 10.02 10.27
N THR A 31 4.35 10.64 9.85
CA THR A 31 5.28 10.01 8.91
C THR A 31 6.26 9.16 9.72
N VAL A 32 6.26 7.85 9.49
CA VAL A 32 7.23 6.92 10.06
C VAL A 32 8.40 6.71 9.12
N GLU A 33 9.40 5.94 9.55
CA GLU A 33 10.59 5.69 8.74
C GLU A 33 10.25 5.20 7.32
N GLN A 34 11.11 5.55 6.35
CA GLN A 34 10.94 5.18 4.94
C GLN A 34 9.72 5.84 4.26
N GLY A 35 9.21 6.94 4.81
CA GLY A 35 8.23 7.83 4.18
C GLY A 35 6.81 7.29 4.14
N LEU A 36 6.43 6.44 5.10
CA LEU A 36 5.06 5.95 5.22
C LEU A 36 4.25 6.89 6.10
N ASP A 37 3.11 7.33 5.58
CA ASP A 37 2.19 8.20 6.32
C ASP A 37 1.08 7.37 6.96
N ILE A 38 0.95 7.50 8.28
CA ILE A 38 -0.14 6.93 9.07
C ILE A 38 -1.13 8.04 9.38
N HIS A 39 -2.36 7.86 8.90
CA HIS A 39 -3.46 8.78 9.09
C HIS A 39 -4.27 8.33 10.30
N PHE A 40 -4.35 9.18 11.34
CA PHE A 40 -5.20 9.00 12.50
C PHE A 40 -6.46 9.84 12.31
N ILE A 41 -7.63 9.21 12.24
CA ILE A 41 -8.90 9.85 11.88
C ILE A 41 -9.92 9.65 13.01
N GLY A 42 -10.39 10.77 13.57
CA GLY A 42 -11.34 10.86 14.68
C GLY A 42 -12.72 11.38 14.30
N THR A 43 -13.06 11.44 13.01
CA THR A 43 -14.37 11.93 12.52
C THR A 43 -15.55 11.05 12.96
N GLN A 44 -15.32 9.78 13.26
CA GLN A 44 -16.32 8.88 13.82
C GLN A 44 -16.29 8.96 15.34
N GLU A 45 -17.42 9.36 15.94
CA GLU A 45 -17.53 9.49 17.39
C GLU A 45 -17.16 8.17 18.09
N ASN A 46 -16.36 8.27 19.16
CA ASN A 46 -15.88 7.15 19.98
C ASN A 46 -14.93 6.17 19.29
N TYR A 47 -14.49 6.41 18.06
CA TYR A 47 -13.52 5.56 17.38
C TYR A 47 -12.23 6.29 17.03
N LEU A 48 -11.13 5.55 17.06
CA LEU A 48 -9.90 5.86 16.37
C LEU A 48 -9.86 5.02 15.10
N ASN A 49 -9.77 5.67 13.94
CA ASN A 49 -9.43 5.00 12.69
C ASN A 49 -7.97 5.29 12.37
N MET A 50 -7.23 4.26 11.97
CA MET A 50 -5.88 4.41 11.44
C MET A 50 -5.84 3.83 10.04
N VAL A 51 -5.21 4.54 9.11
CA VAL A 51 -5.04 4.09 7.73
C VAL A 51 -3.64 4.43 7.27
N CYS A 52 -3.00 3.47 6.61
CA CYS A 52 -1.75 3.71 5.89
C CYS A 52 -1.89 3.16 4.47
N VAL A 53 -1.49 3.97 3.48
CA VAL A 53 -1.27 3.49 2.10
C VAL A 53 0.13 2.87 2.05
N VAL A 54 0.19 1.57 1.80
CA VAL A 54 1.42 0.79 1.95
C VAL A 54 2.20 0.71 0.65
N SER A 55 1.50 0.54 -0.47
CA SER A 55 2.09 0.46 -1.80
C SER A 55 1.04 0.63 -2.90
N GLU A 56 1.50 0.77 -4.13
CA GLU A 56 0.67 0.66 -5.33
C GLU A 56 0.97 -0.67 -6.01
N LEU A 57 -0.08 -1.36 -6.44
CA LEU A 57 0.03 -2.56 -7.27
C LEU A 57 0.18 -2.17 -8.74
N GLU A 58 1.03 -2.89 -9.46
CA GLU A 58 1.11 -2.75 -10.91
C GLU A 58 -0.24 -3.10 -11.56
N LYS A 59 -0.59 -2.44 -12.67
CA LYS A 59 -1.86 -2.68 -13.37
C LYS A 59 -2.04 -4.15 -13.79
N GLU A 60 -0.96 -4.85 -14.10
CA GLU A 60 -0.94 -6.27 -14.45
C GLU A 60 -0.46 -7.13 -13.28
N THR A 61 -1.02 -6.89 -12.09
CA THR A 61 -0.69 -7.69 -10.91
C THR A 61 -1.18 -9.13 -11.05
N HIS A 62 -0.29 -10.08 -10.77
CA HIS A 62 -0.61 -11.51 -10.81
C HIS A 62 -1.70 -11.87 -9.79
N HIS A 63 -2.72 -12.63 -10.22
CA HIS A 63 -3.90 -12.95 -9.39
C HIS A 63 -3.54 -13.62 -8.06
N GLN A 64 -2.43 -14.36 -7.99
CA GLN A 64 -1.95 -14.95 -6.74
C GLN A 64 -1.66 -13.90 -5.66
N ILE A 65 -1.12 -12.72 -6.03
CA ILE A 65 -0.86 -11.64 -5.07
C ILE A 65 -2.17 -11.13 -4.49
N LEU A 66 -3.19 -10.95 -5.34
CA LEU A 66 -4.52 -10.53 -4.89
C LEU A 66 -5.19 -11.57 -3.98
N TYR A 67 -5.04 -12.85 -4.31
CA TYR A 67 -5.52 -13.95 -3.48
C TYR A 67 -4.82 -13.97 -2.12
N ASP A 68 -3.50 -13.82 -2.09
CA ASP A 68 -2.73 -13.81 -0.84
C ASP A 68 -3.11 -12.63 0.05
N LEU A 69 -3.32 -11.44 -0.53
CA LEU A 69 -3.84 -10.25 0.17
C LEU A 69 -5.25 -10.46 0.72
N LEU A 70 -6.12 -11.18 0.00
CA LEU A 70 -7.44 -11.53 0.51
C LEU A 70 -7.34 -12.56 1.65
N ALA A 71 -6.45 -13.55 1.50
CA ALA A 71 -6.25 -14.61 2.47
C ALA A 71 -5.65 -14.08 3.79
N SER A 72 -4.87 -12.99 3.75
CA SER A 72 -4.35 -12.35 4.97
C SER A 72 -5.46 -11.76 5.84
N ASN A 73 -6.65 -11.51 5.30
CA ASN A 73 -7.83 -11.07 6.05
C ASN A 73 -8.61 -12.24 6.68
N ALA A 74 -7.99 -13.41 6.82
CA ALA A 74 -8.58 -14.51 7.57
C ALA A 74 -8.96 -14.09 9.00
N PHE A 75 -10.01 -14.70 9.54
CA PHE A 75 -10.50 -14.40 10.88
C PHE A 75 -9.37 -14.48 11.91
N SER A 76 -9.20 -13.40 12.67
CA SER A 76 -8.30 -13.32 13.81
C SER A 76 -9.09 -12.96 15.06
N PRO A 77 -8.92 -13.70 16.18
CA PRO A 77 -9.52 -13.32 17.46
C PRO A 77 -8.74 -12.19 18.16
N ILE A 78 -7.62 -11.73 17.58
CA ILE A 78 -6.76 -10.71 18.17
C ILE A 78 -7.28 -9.33 17.75
N HIS A 79 -7.52 -8.47 18.74
CA HIS A 79 -7.94 -7.09 18.53
C HIS A 79 -6.77 -6.10 18.71
N PRO A 80 -6.73 -5.02 17.92
CA PRO A 80 -7.67 -4.70 16.85
C PRO A 80 -7.44 -5.54 15.60
N VAL A 81 -8.51 -5.68 14.81
CA VAL A 81 -8.43 -6.35 13.51
C VAL A 81 -7.74 -5.39 12.54
N LEU A 82 -6.61 -5.83 11.99
CA LEU A 82 -5.94 -5.19 10.87
C LEU A 82 -6.49 -5.83 9.59
N VAL A 83 -6.95 -4.99 8.67
CA VAL A 83 -7.52 -5.46 7.40
C VAL A 83 -6.68 -4.89 6.27
N VAL A 84 -6.37 -5.71 5.28
CA VAL A 84 -5.77 -5.27 4.03
C VAL A 84 -6.87 -4.88 3.05
N GLY A 85 -6.85 -3.61 2.62
CA GLY A 85 -7.74 -3.07 1.59
C GLY A 85 -7.00 -2.83 0.27
N LEU A 86 -7.77 -2.79 -0.81
CA LEU A 86 -7.31 -2.39 -2.14
C LEU A 86 -8.22 -1.28 -2.67
N GLU A 87 -7.67 -0.11 -2.97
CA GLU A 87 -8.41 0.97 -3.64
C GLU A 87 -8.44 0.70 -5.15
N PRO A 88 -9.61 0.43 -5.76
CA PRO A 88 -9.69 0.06 -7.16
C PRO A 88 -9.28 1.17 -8.14
N GLN A 89 -9.39 2.44 -7.75
CA GLN A 89 -9.05 3.54 -8.68
C GLN A 89 -7.53 3.75 -8.80
N SER A 90 -6.83 3.67 -7.67
CA SER A 90 -5.39 3.92 -7.60
C SER A 90 -4.55 2.65 -7.52
N ASN A 91 -5.18 1.46 -7.48
CA ASN A 91 -4.51 0.19 -7.19
C ASN A 91 -3.68 0.22 -5.89
N SER A 92 -4.05 1.08 -4.94
CA SER A 92 -3.30 1.24 -3.70
C SER A 92 -3.68 0.16 -2.70
N VAL A 93 -2.68 -0.57 -2.20
CA VAL A 93 -2.84 -1.43 -1.02
C VAL A 93 -2.79 -0.55 0.20
N MET A 94 -3.78 -0.71 1.08
CA MET A 94 -3.90 0.03 2.32
C MET A 94 -4.07 -0.92 3.50
N LEU A 95 -3.63 -0.48 4.67
CA LEU A 95 -3.90 -1.14 5.94
C LEU A 95 -4.79 -0.24 6.80
N PRO A 96 -6.12 -0.43 6.79
CA PRO A 96 -7.01 0.18 7.75
C PRO A 96 -7.13 -0.62 9.06
N THR A 97 -7.35 0.10 10.16
CA THR A 97 -7.90 -0.46 11.38
C THR A 97 -8.79 0.53 12.11
N ARG A 98 -9.70 0.01 12.93
CA ARG A 98 -10.64 0.78 13.73
C ARG A 98 -10.66 0.26 15.16
N GLN A 99 -10.48 1.15 16.12
CA GLN A 99 -10.45 0.84 17.54
C GLN A 99 -11.42 1.72 18.32
N LEU A 100 -12.17 1.13 19.25
CA LEU A 100 -13.04 1.89 20.14
C LEU A 100 -12.17 2.66 21.15
N LEU A 101 -12.38 3.97 21.27
CA LEU A 101 -11.59 4.82 22.16
C LEU A 101 -11.75 4.43 23.63
N ALA A 102 -12.93 3.94 24.02
CA ALA A 102 -13.22 3.52 25.40
C ALA A 102 -12.38 2.31 25.85
N GLU A 103 -11.83 1.54 24.91
CA GLU A 103 -10.97 0.38 25.15
C GLU A 103 -9.48 0.74 25.12
N LEU A 104 -9.14 2.03 25.02
CA LEU A 104 -7.76 2.50 24.94
C LEU A 104 -7.37 3.30 26.17
N ASN A 105 -6.51 2.72 26.99
CA ASN A 105 -5.67 3.44 27.94
C ASN A 105 -4.36 3.92 27.28
N SER A 106 -3.52 4.63 28.03
CA SER A 106 -2.27 5.19 27.51
C SER A 106 -1.29 4.11 27.03
N VAL A 107 -1.23 2.94 27.66
CA VAL A 107 -0.36 1.84 27.24
C VAL A 107 -0.91 1.14 25.99
N GLU A 108 -2.22 0.94 25.93
CA GLU A 108 -2.89 0.26 24.83
C GLU A 108 -2.78 1.04 23.52
N ILE A 109 -2.85 2.38 23.56
CA ILE A 109 -2.65 3.17 22.34
C ILE A 109 -1.24 3.02 21.78
N PHE A 110 -0.19 3.03 22.61
CA PHE A 110 1.18 2.88 22.12
C PHE A 110 1.36 1.50 21.49
N ARG A 111 0.90 0.44 22.16
CA ARG A 111 0.95 -0.93 21.63
C ARG A 111 0.20 -1.07 20.31
N LEU A 112 -0.96 -0.43 20.20
CA LEU A 112 -1.74 -0.40 18.97
C LEU A 112 -0.96 0.27 17.84
N VAL A 113 -0.39 1.45 18.08
CA VAL A 113 0.36 2.19 17.07
C VAL A 113 1.63 1.42 16.66
N GLU A 114 2.37 0.85 17.60
CA GLU A 114 3.54 0.01 17.33
C GLU A 114 3.17 -1.21 16.49
N ALA A 115 2.15 -1.98 16.90
CA ALA A 115 1.70 -3.15 16.15
C ALA A 115 1.22 -2.79 14.74
N PHE A 116 0.56 -1.64 14.58
CA PHE A 116 0.14 -1.14 13.28
C PHE A 116 1.34 -0.77 12.40
N ILE A 117 2.36 -0.10 12.95
CA ILE A 117 3.60 0.23 12.24
C ILE A 117 4.31 -1.06 11.79
N ASP A 118 4.45 -2.04 12.68
CA ASP A 118 5.09 -3.32 12.38
C ASP A 118 4.38 -4.05 11.23
N GLU A 119 3.05 -4.10 11.26
CA GLU A 119 2.27 -4.74 10.21
C GLU A 119 2.35 -4.01 8.87
N VAL A 120 2.36 -2.66 8.89
CA VAL A 120 2.58 -1.86 7.68
C VAL A 120 3.95 -2.18 7.06
N HIS A 121 5.01 -2.26 7.86
CA HIS A 121 6.34 -2.60 7.37
C HIS A 121 6.41 -4.04 6.83
N ALA A 122 5.81 -5.00 7.54
CA ALA A 122 5.75 -6.39 7.11
C ALA A 122 5.01 -6.53 5.77
N LEU A 123 3.86 -5.86 5.63
CA LEU A 123 3.07 -5.85 4.39
C LEU A 123 3.84 -5.19 3.25
N ARG A 124 4.52 -4.06 3.50
CA ARG A 124 5.33 -3.38 2.48
C ARG A 124 6.46 -4.26 1.96
N GLU A 125 7.19 -4.91 2.86
CA GLU A 125 8.29 -5.79 2.50
C GLU A 125 7.79 -7.01 1.73
N TRP A 126 6.68 -7.61 2.19
CA TRP A 126 6.05 -8.72 1.49
C TRP A 126 5.63 -8.32 0.07
N LEU A 127 4.95 -7.18 -0.10
CA LEU A 127 4.54 -6.66 -1.41
C LEU A 127 5.72 -6.46 -2.35
N ARG A 128 6.80 -5.83 -1.86
CA ARG A 128 8.03 -5.63 -2.64
C ARG A 128 8.62 -6.96 -3.12
N SER A 129 8.63 -7.97 -2.25
CA SER A 129 9.12 -9.31 -2.59
C SER A 129 8.19 -10.04 -3.57
N ALA A 130 6.88 -9.87 -3.45
CA ALA A 130 5.87 -10.55 -4.25
C ALA A 130 5.84 -10.01 -5.68
N GLN A 131 5.83 -8.69 -5.83
CA GLN A 131 5.90 -8.03 -7.14
C GLN A 131 7.21 -8.36 -7.88
N SER A 132 8.35 -8.37 -7.17
CA SER A 132 9.64 -8.75 -7.76
C SER A 132 9.66 -10.20 -8.27
N ARG A 133 8.99 -11.13 -7.57
CA ARG A 133 8.85 -12.53 -8.00
C ARG A 133 7.93 -12.67 -9.21
N SER A 134 6.80 -11.97 -9.19
CA SER A 134 5.83 -11.93 -10.30
C SER A 134 6.48 -11.44 -11.60
N MET A 135 7.26 -10.35 -11.54
CA MET A 135 7.98 -9.84 -12.71
C MET A 135 8.99 -10.83 -13.30
N ARG A 136 9.68 -11.61 -12.46
CA ARG A 136 10.62 -12.65 -12.92
C ARG A 136 9.88 -13.78 -13.65
N GLN A 137 8.80 -14.29 -13.05
CA GLN A 137 7.99 -15.35 -13.65
C GLN A 137 7.35 -14.94 -14.97
N TYR A 138 6.88 -13.68 -15.08
CA TYR A 138 6.36 -13.15 -16.33
C TYR A 138 7.43 -13.04 -17.43
N ASN A 139 8.65 -12.59 -17.09
CA ASN A 139 9.74 -12.50 -18.06
C ASN A 139 10.24 -13.87 -18.54
N ASP A 140 10.22 -14.89 -17.68
CA ASP A 140 10.58 -16.27 -18.05
C ASP A 140 9.51 -16.93 -18.94
N GLN A 141 8.26 -16.46 -18.88
CA GLN A 141 7.14 -16.97 -19.69
C GLN A 141 6.90 -16.19 -20.98
N LYS A 142 7.62 -15.09 -21.23
CA LYS A 142 7.55 -14.40 -22.52
C LYS A 142 8.08 -15.33 -23.62
N PRO A 143 7.30 -15.62 -24.68
CA PRO A 143 7.82 -16.40 -25.80
C PRO A 143 9.05 -15.68 -26.35
N HIS A 144 10.18 -16.40 -26.45
CA HIS A 144 11.32 -15.94 -27.23
C HIS A 144 10.80 -15.61 -28.63
N VAL A 145 10.67 -14.33 -28.94
CA VAL A 145 10.45 -13.88 -30.31
C VAL A 145 11.74 -14.24 -31.04
N VAL A 146 11.77 -15.42 -31.63
CA VAL A 146 12.79 -15.82 -32.60
C VAL A 146 12.67 -14.81 -33.73
N ARG A 147 13.53 -13.79 -33.73
CA ARG A 147 13.67 -12.91 -34.88
C ARG A 147 14.06 -13.80 -36.06
N PRO A 148 13.26 -13.88 -37.14
CA PRO A 148 13.73 -14.55 -38.34
C PRO A 148 15.01 -13.85 -38.78
N SER A 149 16.08 -14.63 -38.95
CA SER A 149 17.36 -14.18 -39.46
C SER A 149 17.14 -13.52 -40.83
N SER A 150 17.29 -12.20 -40.89
CA SER A 150 17.29 -11.47 -42.14
C SER A 150 18.59 -11.76 -42.91
N SER A 151 18.59 -12.84 -43.68
CA SER A 151 19.62 -13.12 -44.67
C SER A 151 18.98 -13.39 -46.03
N SER A 152 18.72 -12.32 -46.79
CA SER A 152 19.07 -12.19 -48.22
C SER A 152 18.57 -10.84 -48.78
N PRO A 153 19.42 -10.07 -49.51
CA PRO A 153 19.02 -8.86 -50.19
C PRO A 153 18.36 -9.19 -51.54
N LEU A 154 17.10 -8.81 -51.74
CA LEU A 154 16.50 -8.82 -53.08
C LEU A 154 16.80 -7.49 -53.77
N GLN A 155 17.46 -7.57 -54.93
CA GLN A 155 17.79 -6.44 -55.80
C GLN A 155 16.54 -5.83 -56.45
N PRO A 156 16.57 -4.54 -56.83
CA PRO A 156 15.43 -3.89 -57.47
C PRO A 156 15.33 -4.29 -58.95
N ILE A 157 14.14 -4.71 -59.39
CA ILE A 157 13.83 -4.84 -60.81
C ILE A 157 12.97 -3.63 -61.23
N PHE A 158 13.59 -2.71 -61.97
CA PHE A 158 12.90 -1.70 -62.76
C PHE A 158 12.26 -2.35 -64.00
N LYS A 159 10.99 -2.04 -64.28
CA LYS A 159 10.40 -2.14 -65.63
C LYS A 159 9.50 -0.92 -65.88
N GLN A 160 9.85 -0.11 -66.88
CA GLN A 160 8.94 0.85 -67.52
C GLN A 160 8.22 0.18 -68.73
N PRO A 161 7.39 0.90 -69.52
CA PRO A 161 5.95 0.70 -69.60
C PRO A 161 5.52 0.02 -70.91
N LEU A 162 4.24 -0.31 -71.07
CA LEU A 162 3.66 -0.55 -72.39
C LEU A 162 2.42 0.33 -72.58
N ASN A 163 2.57 1.28 -73.49
CA ASN A 163 1.50 1.93 -74.21
C ASN A 163 0.78 0.90 -75.09
N THR A 164 -0.54 0.89 -75.04
CA THR A 164 -1.46 0.97 -76.20
C THR A 164 -2.86 1.22 -75.67
#